data_AF-A0A382I138-F1
#
_entry.id   AF-A0A382I138-F1
#
_cell.length_a   1.000
_cell.length_b   1.000
_cell.length_c   1.000
_cell.angle_alpha   90.00
_cell.angle_beta   90.00
_cell.angle_gamma   90.00
#
_symmetry.space_group_name_H-M   'P 1'
#
loop_
_entity.id
_entity.type
_entity.pdbx_description
1 polymer ?
#
loop_
_entity_poly.entity_id
_entity_poly.type
_entity_poly.pdbx_seq_one_letter_code
_entity_poly.pdbx_strand_id
1 'polypeptide(L)'
;MILGITASIGAGIVEAFFLAQVGTKELAAYSFTFPVTSAVMSLSLGISIGVSSVLARTVGSGNQAQVKRLASDGLSLVAVVMVTVSLIGWLTIEPLFTMLGADATTLPLIVDYMSIYYISLV
;
A
#
# COMPACT_ATOMS: atom_id res chain seq x y z
N MET A 1 -4.57 4.71 20.74
CA MET A 1 -5.10 4.93 19.38
C MET A 1 -4.87 6.36 18.89
N ILE A 2 -5.20 7.40 19.67
CA ILE A 2 -5.02 8.82 19.27
C ILE A 2 -3.56 9.15 18.89
N LEU A 3 -2.58 8.82 19.74
CA LEU A 3 -1.16 9.12 19.47
C LEU A 3 -0.63 8.48 18.18
N GLY A 4 -1.10 7.26 17.84
CA GLY A 4 -0.68 6.57 16.61
C GLY A 4 -1.22 7.24 15.36
N ILE A 5 -2.52 7.58 15.36
CA ILE A 5 -3.15 8.29 14.24
C ILE A 5 -2.54 9.68 14.06
N THR A 6 -2.29 10.41 15.16
CA THR A 6 -1.64 11.72 15.11
C THR A 6 -0.20 11.62 14.57
N ALA A 7 0.56 10.60 14.97
CA ALA A 7 1.91 10.38 14.44
C ALA A 7 1.90 10.07 12.93
N SER A 8 0.97 9.24 12.45
CA SER A 8 0.83 8.94 11.02
C SER A 8 0.45 10.18 10.20
N ILE A 9 -0.49 11.00 10.69
CA ILE A 9 -0.85 12.25 10.02
C ILE A 9 0.34 13.23 10.03
N GLY A 10 1.05 13.35 11.15
CA GLY A 10 2.23 14.20 11.28
C GLY A 10 3.35 13.80 10.32
N ALA A 11 3.62 12.50 10.19
CA ALA A 11 4.59 11.97 9.24
C ALA A 11 4.25 12.38 7.80
N GLY A 12 2.98 12.25 7.39
CA GLY A 12 2.54 12.65 6.04
C GLY A 12 2.70 14.14 5.76
N ILE A 13 2.50 15.00 6.77
CA ILE A 13 2.75 16.45 6.64
C ILE A 13 4.23 16.73 6.45
N VAL A 14 5.08 16.09 7.25
CA VAL A 14 6.54 16.24 7.16
C VAL A 14 7.05 15.77 5.80
N GLU A 15 6.56 14.64 5.32
CA GLU A 15 6.91 14.08 4.01
C GLU A 15 6.52 15.02 2.86
N ALA A 16 5.30 15.55 2.89
CA ALA A 16 4.85 16.55 1.92
C ALA A 16 5.68 17.85 1.98
N PHE A 17 6.07 18.28 3.19
CA PHE A 17 6.91 19.46 3.37
C PHE A 17 8.31 19.27 2.77
N PHE A 18 8.94 18.11 2.97
CA PHE A 18 10.24 17.81 2.35
C PHE A 18 10.12 17.69 0.83
N LEU A 19 9.10 17.00 0.31
CA LEU A 19 8.85 16.91 -1.14
C LEU A 19 8.62 18.28 -1.77
N ALA A 20 7.91 19.18 -1.09
CA ALA A 20 7.70 20.55 -1.55
C ALA A 20 9.01 21.36 -1.62
N GLN A 21 10.01 21.05 -0.79
CA GLN A 21 11.33 21.68 -0.85
C GLN A 21 12.21 21.14 -1.99
N VAL A 22 12.01 19.88 -2.40
CA VAL A 22 12.74 19.27 -3.53
C VAL A 22 12.29 19.91 -4.84
N GLY A 23 10.98 20.10 -5.02
CA GLY A 23 10.44 20.85 -6.15
C GLY A 23 8.95 20.61 -6.40
N THR A 24 8.34 21.49 -7.19
CA THR A 24 6.90 21.45 -7.47
C THR A 24 6.52 20.25 -8.35
N LYS A 25 7.43 19.77 -9.20
CA LYS A 25 7.17 18.62 -10.08
C LYS A 25 7.19 17.31 -9.31
N GLU A 26 8.08 17.20 -8.34
CA GLU A 26 8.26 16.06 -7.45
C GLU A 26 7.07 15.93 -6.51
N LEU A 27 6.58 17.05 -5.96
CA LEU A 27 5.35 17.09 -5.18
C LEU A 27 4.10 16.72 -6.03
N ALA A 28 4.05 17.17 -7.29
CA ALA A 28 2.99 16.80 -8.22
C ALA A 28 3.03 15.30 -8.55
N ALA A 29 4.21 14.75 -8.85
CA ALA A 29 4.42 13.33 -9.07
C ALA A 29 3.94 12.49 -7.87
N TYR A 30 4.33 12.89 -6.66
CA TYR A 30 3.86 12.24 -5.43
C TYR A 30 2.33 12.32 -5.27
N SER A 31 1.72 13.45 -5.60
CA SER A 31 0.26 13.60 -5.52
C SER A 31 -0.48 12.69 -6.50
N PHE A 32 0.11 12.42 -7.68
CA PHE A 32 -0.44 11.45 -8.64
C PHE A 32 -0.40 10.02 -8.12
N THR A 33 0.57 9.65 -7.27
CA THR A 33 0.65 8.28 -6.71
C THR A 33 -0.38 8.03 -5.63
N PHE A 34 -0.88 9.09 -4.97
CA PHE A 34 -1.80 9.00 -3.84
C PHE A 34 -3.08 8.16 -4.08
N PRO A 35 -3.82 8.30 -5.20
CA PRO A 35 -4.99 7.45 -5.47
C PRO A 35 -4.62 5.97 -5.59
N VAL A 36 -3.45 5.67 -6.14
CA VAL A 36 -2.98 4.28 -6.35
C VAL A 36 -2.53 3.68 -5.02
N THR A 37 -1.69 4.38 -4.27
CA THR A 37 -1.19 3.93 -2.98
C THR A 37 -2.33 3.76 -1.96
N SER A 38 -3.31 4.66 -1.95
CA SER A 38 -4.50 4.54 -1.10
C SER A 38 -5.41 3.37 -1.47
N ALA A 39 -5.55 3.05 -2.77
CA ALA A 39 -6.29 1.87 -3.23
C ALA A 39 -5.59 0.57 -2.79
N VAL A 40 -4.27 0.49 -2.95
CA VAL A 40 -3.48 -0.67 -2.48
C VAL A 40 -3.57 -0.80 -0.96
N MET A 41 -3.39 0.29 -0.22
CA MET A 41 -3.52 0.30 1.24
C MET A 41 -4.91 -0.17 1.70
N SER A 42 -5.96 0.26 1.01
CA SER A 42 -7.34 -0.15 1.29
C SER A 42 -7.55 -1.65 1.07
N LEU A 43 -6.95 -2.21 0.01
CA LEU A 43 -6.95 -3.65 -0.23
C LEU A 43 -6.20 -4.41 0.88
N SER A 44 -5.00 -3.97 1.25
CA SER A 44 -4.20 -4.58 2.33
C SER A 44 -4.96 -4.57 3.66
N LEU A 45 -5.60 -3.45 4.00
CA LEU A 45 -6.44 -3.33 5.19
C LEU A 45 -7.65 -4.26 5.12
N GLY A 46 -8.35 -4.32 3.99
CA GLY A 46 -9.50 -5.19 3.81
C GLY A 46 -9.17 -6.67 4.04
N ILE A 47 -8.06 -7.14 3.47
CA ILE A 47 -7.60 -8.53 3.67
C ILE A 47 -7.19 -8.75 5.13
N SER A 48 -6.45 -7.82 5.73
CA SER A 48 -6.00 -7.92 7.13
C SER A 48 -7.19 -8.03 8.09
N ILE A 49 -8.23 -7.23 7.88
CA ILE A 49 -9.48 -7.28 8.65
C ILE A 49 -10.20 -8.61 8.44
N GLY A 50 -10.26 -9.09 7.19
CA GLY A 50 -10.85 -10.39 6.85
C GLY A 50 -10.17 -11.56 7.55
N VAL A 51 -8.84 -11.64 7.46
CA VAL A 51 -8.02 -12.67 8.11
C VAL A 51 -8.18 -12.60 9.63
N SER A 52 -8.13 -11.41 10.22
CA SER A 52 -8.34 -11.21 11.66
C SER A 52 -9.73 -11.68 12.12
N SER A 53 -10.77 -11.46 11.31
CA SER A 53 -12.14 -11.88 11.62
C SER A 53 -12.28 -13.41 11.64
N VAL A 54 -11.69 -14.09 10.67
CA VAL A 54 -11.69 -15.56 10.62
C VAL A 54 -10.86 -16.13 11.78
N LEU A 55 -9.68 -15.57 12.02
CA LEU A 55 -8.78 -16.01 13.09
C LEU A 55 -9.44 -15.86 14.46
N ALA A 56 -10.13 -14.74 14.72
CA ALA A 56 -10.84 -14.50 15.99
C ALA A 56 -11.92 -15.57 16.25
N ARG A 57 -12.66 -16.01 15.22
CA ARG A 57 -13.65 -17.09 15.35
C ARG A 57 -12.99 -18.43 15.70
N THR A 58 -11.86 -18.75 15.08
CA THR A 58 -11.12 -20.00 15.34
C THR A 58 -10.45 -20.00 16.71
N VAL A 59 -9.97 -18.85 17.20
CA VAL A 59 -9.44 -18.73 18.56
C VAL A 59 -10.53 -19.01 19.60
N GLY A 60 -11.74 -18.52 19.37
CA GLY A 60 -12.90 -18.79 20.25
C GLY A 60 -13.29 -20.26 20.36
N SER A 61 -12.94 -21.11 19.39
CA SER A 61 -13.25 -22.55 19.43
C SER A 61 -12.21 -23.41 20.18
N GLY A 62 -11.16 -22.81 20.75
CA GLY A 62 -10.19 -23.49 21.63
C GLY A 62 -9.19 -24.43 20.92
N ASN A 63 -9.26 -24.59 19.60
CA ASN A 63 -8.39 -25.48 18.85
C ASN A 63 -7.10 -24.79 18.38
N GLN A 64 -6.07 -24.77 19.23
CA GLN A 64 -4.81 -24.08 18.98
C GLN A 64 -4.05 -24.59 17.74
N ALA A 65 -4.20 -25.86 17.36
CA ALA A 65 -3.59 -26.39 16.14
C ALA A 65 -4.23 -25.77 14.89
N GLN A 66 -5.55 -25.62 14.91
CA GLN A 66 -6.30 -24.98 13.83
C GLN A 66 -6.02 -23.48 13.76
N VAL A 67 -5.87 -22.79 14.91
CA VAL A 67 -5.46 -21.38 14.97
C VAL A 67 -4.11 -21.15 14.29
N LYS A 68 -3.09 -21.97 14.61
CA LYS A 68 -1.75 -21.84 13.99
C LYS A 68 -1.79 -22.06 12.48
N ARG A 69 -2.56 -23.04 12.02
CA ARG A 69 -2.72 -23.33 10.60
C ARG A 69 -3.39 -22.18 9.86
N LEU A 70 -4.52 -21.68 10.39
CA LEU A 70 -5.24 -20.54 9.80
C LEU A 70 -4.43 -19.25 9.81
N ALA A 71 -3.64 -18.99 10.85
CA ALA A 71 -2.75 -17.84 10.88
C ALA A 71 -1.68 -17.93 9.78
N SER A 72 -1.10 -19.13 9.58
CA SER A 72 -0.10 -19.38 8.53
C SER A 72 -0.72 -19.25 7.14
N ASP A 73 -1.87 -19.88 6.91
CA ASP A 73 -2.61 -19.81 5.65
C ASP A 73 -3.04 -18.36 5.34
N GLY A 74 -3.48 -17.61 6.35
CA GLY A 74 -3.84 -16.20 6.24
C GLY A 74 -2.64 -15.31 5.87
N LEU A 75 -1.47 -15.55 6.47
CA LEU A 75 -0.24 -14.83 6.13
C LEU A 75 0.20 -15.14 4.70
N SER A 76 0.18 -16.42 4.29
CA SER A 76 0.49 -16.83 2.92
C SER A 76 -0.48 -16.22 1.91
N LEU A 77 -1.78 -16.15 2.24
CA LEU A 77 -2.78 -15.51 1.39
C LEU A 77 -2.49 -14.02 1.20
N VAL A 78 -2.20 -13.29 2.29
CA VAL A 78 -1.83 -11.86 2.22
C VAL A 78 -0.60 -11.68 1.34
N ALA A 79 0.45 -12.47 1.53
CA ALA A 79 1.67 -12.40 0.75
C ALA A 79 1.41 -12.63 -0.75
N VAL A 80 0.66 -13.68 -1.11
CA VAL A 80 0.33 -13.98 -2.51
C VAL A 80 -0.47 -12.85 -3.15
N VAL A 81 -1.44 -12.28 -2.43
CA VAL A 81 -2.25 -11.18 -2.97
C VAL A 81 -1.40 -9.91 -3.13
N MET A 82 -0.56 -9.57 -2.15
CA MET A 82 0.31 -8.38 -2.24
C MET A 82 1.35 -8.50 -3.35
N VAL A 83 1.97 -9.66 -3.54
CA VAL A 83 2.88 -9.92 -4.66
C VAL A 83 2.15 -9.77 -5.99
N THR A 84 0.93 -10.31 -6.10
CA THR A 84 0.14 -10.23 -7.34
C THR A 84 -0.26 -8.79 -7.64
N VAL A 85 -0.72 -8.03 -6.65
CA VAL A 85 -1.07 -6.61 -6.79
C VAL A 85 0.15 -5.78 -7.17
N SER A 86 1.31 -6.04 -6.54
CA SER A 86 2.54 -5.31 -6.83
C SER A 86 3.05 -5.59 -8.24
N LEU A 87 2.96 -6.84 -8.71
CA LEU A 87 3.33 -7.21 -10.07
C LEU A 87 2.40 -6.56 -11.11
N ILE A 88 1.09 -6.59 -10.89
CA ILE A 88 0.11 -5.94 -11.78
C ILE A 88 0.34 -4.43 -11.78
N GLY A 89 0.54 -3.84 -10.61
CA GLY A 89 0.85 -2.43 -10.44
C GLY A 89 2.09 -2.02 -11.22
N TRP A 90 3.19 -2.78 -11.08
CA TRP A 90 4.44 -2.56 -11.82
C TRP A 90 4.25 -2.58 -13.33
N LEU A 91 3.50 -3.55 -13.86
CA LEU A 91 3.24 -3.68 -15.30
C LEU A 91 2.30 -2.59 -15.84
N THR A 92 1.53 -1.94 -14.97
CA THR A 92 0.51 -0.95 -15.36
C THR A 92 0.89 0.48 -15.01
N ILE A 93 2.09 0.76 -14.49
CA ILE A 93 2.53 2.12 -14.11
C ILE A 93 2.33 3.10 -15.27
N GLU A 94 2.99 2.88 -16.41
CA GLU A 94 2.94 3.82 -17.54
C GLU A 94 1.51 4.09 -18.06
N PRO A 95 0.67 3.08 -18.41
CA PRO A 95 -0.68 3.34 -18.90
C PRO A 95 -1.61 3.93 -17.84
N LEU A 96 -1.46 3.54 -16.57
CA LEU A 96 -2.33 4.02 -15.50
C LEU A 96 -2.06 5.50 -15.19
N PHE A 97 -0.78 5.89 -15.07
CA PHE A 97 -0.41 7.27 -14.76
C PHE A 97 -0.57 8.22 -15.95
N THR A 98 -0.41 7.74 -17.19
CA THR A 98 -0.77 8.54 -18.36
C THR A 98 -2.29 8.77 -18.46
N MET A 99 -3.12 7.78 -18.13
CA MET A 99 -4.58 7.96 -18.02
C MET A 99 -5.00 8.90 -16.89
N LEU A 100 -4.23 8.95 -15.79
CA LEU A 100 -4.45 9.92 -14.71
C LEU A 100 -4.05 11.35 -15.08
N GLY A 101 -3.42 11.56 -16.24
CA GLY A 101 -3.04 12.88 -16.74
C GLY A 101 -1.60 13.29 -16.45
N ALA A 102 -0.71 12.35 -16.13
CA ALA A 102 0.71 12.64 -15.96
C ALA A 102 1.33 13.05 -17.30
N ASP A 103 1.96 14.23 -17.32
CA ASP A 103 2.74 14.76 -18.43
C ASP A 103 4.12 14.06 -18.56
N ALA A 104 4.72 14.15 -19.75
CA ALA A 104 5.97 13.47 -20.09
C ALA A 104 7.17 13.83 -19.17
N THR A 105 7.09 14.96 -18.45
CA THR A 105 8.13 15.35 -17.48
C THR A 105 7.91 14.78 -16.08
N THR A 106 6.67 14.44 -15.74
CA THR A 106 6.28 13.94 -14.40
C THR A 106 6.24 12.41 -14.40
N LEU A 107 5.93 11.78 -15.53
CA LEU A 107 5.86 10.32 -15.67
C LEU A 107 7.15 9.58 -15.24
N PRO A 108 8.39 10.01 -15.60
CA PRO A 108 9.61 9.32 -15.17
C PRO A 108 9.78 9.35 -13.65
N LEU A 109 9.48 10.48 -13.01
CA LEU A 109 9.53 10.63 -11.55
C LEU A 109 8.54 9.70 -10.84
N ILE A 110 7.35 9.55 -11.42
CA ILE A 110 6.32 8.62 -10.92
C ILE A 110 6.80 7.17 -11.04
N VAL A 111 7.39 6.78 -12.17
CA VAL A 111 7.89 5.41 -12.39
C VAL A 111 9.00 5.08 -11.38
N ASP A 112 9.95 6.00 -11.17
CA ASP A 112 11.02 5.81 -10.18
C ASP A 112 10.47 5.66 -8.76
N TYR A 113 9.49 6.48 -8.37
CA TYR A 113 8.86 6.37 -7.05
C TYR A 113 8.05 5.07 -6.91
N MET A 114 7.19 4.77 -7.88
CA MET A 114 6.25 3.65 -7.81
C MET A 114 6.96 2.30 -7.90
N SER A 115 8.05 2.20 -8.65
CA SER A 115 8.86 0.99 -8.68
C SER A 115 9.39 0.63 -7.29
N ILE A 116 10.00 1.59 -6.59
CA ILE A 116 10.47 1.41 -5.21
C ILE A 116 9.30 1.07 -4.28
N TYR A 117 8.18 1.78 -4.42
CA TYR A 117 6.98 1.53 -3.61
C TYR A 117 6.44 0.11 -3.78
N TYR A 118 6.31 -0.39 -5.01
CA TYR A 118 5.83 -1.76 -5.26
C TYR A 118 6.77 -2.84 -4.76
N ILE A 119 8.09 -2.60 -4.76
CA ILE A 119 9.04 -3.53 -4.12
C ILE A 119 8.87 -3.52 -2.61
N SER A 120 8.61 -2.36 -2.00
CA SER A 120 8.42 -2.25 -0.54
C SER A 120 7.13 -2.90 -0.01
N LEU A 121 6.17 -3.19 -0.90
CA LEU A 121 4.90 -3.85 -0.56
C LEU A 121 5.01 -5.36 -0.35
N VAL A 122 6.09 -5.99 -0.83
CA VAL A 122 6.35 -7.44 -0.75
C VAL A 122 7.34 -7.73 0.35
#